data_AF-A0A9E5R0L7-F1
#
_entry.id   AF-A0A9E5R0L7-F1
#
_cell.length_a   1.000
_cell.length_b   1.000
_cell.length_c   1.000
_cell.angle_alpha   90.00
_cell.angle_beta   90.00
_cell.angle_gamma   90.00
#
_symmetry.space_group_name_H-M   'P 1'
#
loop_
_entity.id
_entity.type
_entity.pdbx_description
1 polymer ?
#
loop_
_entity_poly.entity_id
_entity_poly.type
_entity_poly.pdbx_seq_one_letter_code
_entity_poly.pdbx_strand_id
1 'polypeptide(L)'
;MRFFSILKTSRNRQFDYQPRYYDPAKEDLQNRVKEIEARLKAEKEGNALEGVAHYQSRMARAFRDQRHHKTPSFWKGFASSAAFVRMVIALFLVGGGYFFLEYGDRIEQLSFVNATPLSIVIVGFIFLYALSRFQNIHRRR
;
A
#
# COMPACT_ATOMS: atom_id res chain seq x y z
N MET A 1 47.85 50.29 39.87
CA MET A 1 46.51 50.76 40.28
C MET A 1 45.46 50.21 39.29
N ARG A 2 44.63 49.24 39.70
CA ARG A 2 43.43 48.78 38.97
C ARG A 2 42.22 49.10 39.85
N PHE A 3 41.67 50.30 39.70
CA PHE A 3 40.59 50.86 40.53
C PHE A 3 39.16 50.65 39.96
N PHE A 4 38.92 49.63 39.15
CA PHE A 4 37.61 49.44 38.51
C PHE A 4 37.07 47.99 38.59
N SER A 5 37.15 47.33 39.75
CA SER A 5 36.47 46.04 39.97
C SER A 5 35.27 46.09 40.93
N ILE A 6 34.90 47.27 41.43
CA ILE A 6 33.84 47.44 42.44
C ILE A 6 32.42 47.43 41.82
N LEU A 7 32.29 47.41 40.50
CA LEU A 7 30.99 47.42 39.80
C LEU A 7 30.54 46.04 39.28
N LYS A 8 31.10 44.93 39.78
CA LYS A 8 30.57 43.60 39.43
C LYS A 8 29.29 43.34 40.23
N THR A 9 28.16 43.84 39.72
CA THR A 9 26.85 43.53 40.26
C THR A 9 26.61 42.02 40.20
N SER A 10 26.23 41.42 41.33
CA SER A 10 25.85 40.02 41.40
C SER A 10 24.53 39.85 40.68
N ARG A 11 24.54 39.26 39.47
CA ARG A 11 23.30 38.85 38.81
C ARG A 11 22.69 37.72 39.62
N ASN A 12 21.51 37.98 40.16
CA ASN A 12 20.60 37.00 40.75
C ASN A 12 20.46 35.79 39.82
N ARG A 13 20.60 34.58 40.38
CA ARG A 13 20.39 33.32 39.66
C ARG A 13 18.97 33.33 39.10
N GLN A 14 18.87 33.36 37.77
CA GLN A 14 17.61 33.18 37.09
C GLN A 14 17.23 31.70 37.23
N PHE A 15 15.99 31.44 37.68
CA PHE A 15 15.46 30.09 37.68
C PHE A 15 15.26 29.66 36.22
N ASP A 16 15.98 28.62 35.79
CA ASP A 16 15.73 27.96 34.52
C ASP A 16 14.45 27.13 34.66
N TYR A 17 13.30 27.80 34.54
CA TYR A 17 12.03 27.14 34.49
C TYR A 17 11.81 26.65 33.08
N GLN A 18 12.14 25.38 32.81
CA GLN A 18 11.66 24.70 31.62
C GLN A 18 10.20 24.32 31.85
N PRO A 19 9.23 24.96 31.17
CA PRO A 19 7.87 24.47 31.21
C PRO A 19 7.88 23.03 30.70
N ARG A 20 7.38 22.10 31.51
CA ARG A 20 7.13 20.74 31.03
C ARG A 20 6.09 20.84 29.94
N TYR A 21 6.57 20.73 28.70
CA TYR A 21 5.73 20.68 27.52
C TYR A 21 4.71 19.55 27.71
N TYR A 22 3.47 19.86 27.34
CA TYR A 22 2.39 18.89 27.25
C TYR A 22 2.89 17.63 26.52
N ASP A 23 2.81 16.48 27.19
CA ASP A 23 3.13 15.19 26.62
C ASP A 23 1.82 14.47 26.27
N PRO A 24 1.45 14.39 24.98
CA PRO A 24 0.20 13.78 24.55
C PRO A 24 0.11 12.30 24.97
N ALA A 25 1.23 11.59 25.03
CA ALA A 25 1.24 10.18 25.42
C ALA A 25 0.91 10.02 26.91
N LYS A 26 1.43 10.92 27.75
CA LYS A 26 1.18 10.90 29.19
C LYS A 26 -0.27 11.24 29.52
N GLU A 27 -0.86 12.23 28.84
CA GLU A 27 -2.27 12.59 29.04
C GLU A 27 -3.19 11.46 28.60
N ASP A 28 -2.92 10.84 27.44
CA ASP A 28 -3.68 9.69 26.95
C ASP A 28 -3.66 8.50 27.92
N LEU A 29 -2.49 8.21 28.51
CA LEU A 29 -2.36 7.18 29.53
C LEU A 29 -3.16 7.52 30.79
N GLN A 30 -3.08 8.77 31.27
CA GLN A 30 -3.86 9.21 32.43
C GLN A 30 -5.37 9.13 32.17
N ASN A 31 -5.81 9.51 30.97
CA ASN A 31 -7.20 9.43 30.55
C ASN A 31 -7.69 7.97 30.47
N ARG A 32 -6.85 7.04 29.99
CA ARG A 32 -7.16 5.60 29.98
C ARG A 32 -7.23 5.01 31.39
N VAL A 33 -6.30 5.37 32.27
CA VAL A 33 -6.28 4.90 33.67
C VAL A 33 -7.53 5.37 34.42
N LYS A 34 -7.87 6.67 34.32
CA LYS A 34 -9.09 7.22 34.94
C LYS A 34 -10.36 6.53 34.44
N GLU A 35 -10.43 6.24 33.14
CA GLU A 35 -11.58 5.54 32.56
C GLU A 35 -11.69 4.08 33.06
N ILE A 36 -10.58 3.38 33.21
CA ILE A 36 -10.54 2.02 33.75
C ILE A 36 -10.91 2.00 35.24
N GLU A 37 -10.39 2.93 36.02
CA GLU A 37 -10.72 3.07 37.44
C GLU A 37 -12.20 3.39 37.67
N ALA A 38 -12.78 4.28 36.86
CA ALA A 38 -14.20 4.59 36.92
C ALA A 38 -15.06 3.34 36.62
N ARG A 39 -14.68 2.56 35.60
CA ARG A 39 -15.38 1.31 35.26
C ARG A 39 -15.31 0.28 36.39
N LEU A 40 -14.14 0.11 37.00
CA LEU A 40 -13.94 -0.82 38.13
C LEU A 40 -14.74 -0.41 39.37
N LYS A 41 -14.97 0.89 39.58
CA LYS A 41 -15.84 1.38 40.67
C LYS A 41 -17.31 1.14 40.35
N ALA A 42 -17.76 1.49 39.15
CA ALA A 42 -19.14 1.27 38.70
C ALA A 42 -19.55 -0.22 38.73
N GLU A 43 -18.62 -1.11 38.36
CA GLU A 43 -18.83 -2.57 38.42
C GLU A 43 -18.96 -3.08 39.87
N LYS A 44 -18.17 -2.53 40.80
CA LYS A 44 -18.27 -2.86 42.23
C LYS A 44 -19.55 -2.35 42.89
N GLU A 45 -20.05 -1.20 42.43
CA GLU A 45 -21.28 -0.57 42.98
C GLU A 45 -22.57 -1.11 42.35
N GLY A 46 -22.47 -2.03 41.36
CA GLY A 46 -23.63 -2.72 40.78
C GLY A 46 -24.59 -1.80 40.00
N ASN A 47 -24.12 -0.64 39.55
CA ASN A 47 -24.97 0.38 38.95
C ASN A 47 -25.19 0.11 37.45
N ALA A 48 -26.26 -0.63 37.12
CA ALA A 48 -26.59 -1.01 35.74
C ALA A 48 -26.86 0.18 34.80
N LEU A 49 -27.25 1.34 35.35
CA LEU A 49 -27.55 2.55 34.58
C LEU A 49 -26.29 3.21 33.98
N GLU A 50 -25.12 3.01 34.59
CA GLU A 50 -23.86 3.58 34.14
C GLU A 50 -23.31 2.85 32.89
N GLY A 51 -23.65 1.57 32.73
CA GLY A 51 -23.23 0.74 31.59
C GLY A 51 -23.69 1.26 30.22
N VAL A 52 -24.87 1.89 30.15
CA VAL A 52 -25.42 2.43 28.90
C VAL A 52 -24.68 3.71 28.46
N ALA A 53 -24.40 4.60 29.40
CA ALA A 53 -23.61 5.81 29.15
C ALA A 53 -22.16 5.48 28.76
N HIS A 54 -21.58 4.44 29.37
CA HIS A 54 -20.25 3.94 29.01
C HIS A 54 -20.20 3.29 27.62
N TYR A 55 -21.29 2.67 27.17
CA TYR A 55 -21.35 2.09 25.82
C TYR A 55 -21.31 3.18 24.74
N GLN A 56 -22.05 4.28 24.94
CA GLN A 56 -22.06 5.42 24.03
C GLN A 56 -20.69 6.11 23.95
N SER A 57 -19.99 6.29 25.08
CA SER A 57 -18.66 6.94 25.09
C SER A 57 -17.59 6.12 24.35
N ARG A 58 -17.65 4.78 24.45
CA ARG A 58 -16.77 3.87 23.70
C ARG A 58 -17.00 3.96 22.19
N MET A 59 -18.26 4.03 21.77
CA MET A 59 -18.60 4.20 20.36
C MET A 59 -18.10 5.55 19.82
N ALA A 60 -18.34 6.64 20.55
CA ALA A 60 -17.84 7.96 20.17
C ALA A 60 -16.31 8.01 20.02
N ARG A 61 -15.58 7.34 20.93
CA ARG A 61 -14.12 7.22 20.87
C ARG A 61 -13.65 6.40 19.66
N ALA A 62 -14.29 5.27 19.38
CA ALA A 62 -13.97 4.44 18.21
C ALA A 62 -14.13 5.23 16.90
N PHE A 63 -15.18 6.04 16.76
CA PHE A 63 -15.38 6.90 15.59
C PHE A 63 -14.40 8.07 15.50
N ARG A 64 -13.82 8.51 16.62
CA ARG A 64 -12.78 9.55 16.64
C ARG A 64 -11.42 8.97 16.26
N ASP A 65 -11.06 7.81 16.81
CA ASP A 65 -9.81 7.12 16.47
C ASP A 65 -9.77 6.72 14.99
N GLN A 66 -10.90 6.31 14.41
CA GLN A 66 -11.00 6.00 12.98
C GLN A 66 -10.77 7.22 12.06
N ARG A 67 -10.97 8.44 12.57
CA ARG A 67 -10.68 9.68 11.83
C ARG A 67 -9.21 10.05 11.87
N HIS A 68 -8.54 9.83 13.01
CA HIS A 68 -7.12 10.17 13.18
C HIS A 68 -6.15 9.14 12.58
N HIS A 69 -6.56 7.88 12.41
CA HIS A 69 -5.72 6.86 11.74
C HIS A 69 -5.71 6.95 10.20
N LYS A 70 -6.28 7.99 9.62
CA LYS A 70 -6.23 8.28 8.17
C LYS A 70 -5.07 9.20 7.80
N THR A 71 -3.89 8.98 8.35
CA THR A 71 -2.67 9.33 7.62
C THR A 71 -2.26 8.09 6.84
N PRO A 72 -2.87 7.78 5.67
CA PRO A 72 -2.27 6.79 4.81
C PRO A 72 -0.86 7.32 4.51
N SER A 73 0.15 6.55 4.91
CA SER A 73 1.49 6.75 4.39
C SER A 73 1.34 6.96 2.87
N PHE A 74 1.92 8.02 2.35
CA PHE A 74 1.77 8.42 0.94
C PHE A 74 1.97 7.23 -0.01
N TRP A 75 2.86 6.32 0.37
CA TRP A 75 3.17 5.06 -0.32
C TRP A 75 2.09 3.97 -0.19
N LYS A 76 1.42 3.84 0.96
CA LYS A 76 0.40 2.80 1.20
C LYS A 76 -0.93 3.12 0.50
N GLY A 77 -1.27 4.40 0.35
CA GLY A 77 -2.43 4.86 -0.43
C GLY A 77 -2.21 4.80 -1.94
N PHE A 78 -0.98 5.00 -2.42
CA PHE A 78 -0.67 5.02 -3.86
C PHE A 78 -0.82 3.65 -4.52
N ALA A 79 -0.35 2.58 -3.87
CA ALA A 79 -0.41 1.22 -4.40
C ALA A 79 -1.82 0.56 -4.31
N SER A 80 -2.66 1.01 -3.37
CA SER A 80 -4.02 0.45 -3.15
C SER A 80 -5.14 1.29 -3.77
N SER A 81 -4.81 2.44 -4.35
CA SER A 81 -5.80 3.30 -4.99
C SER A 81 -6.23 2.71 -6.33
N ALA A 82 -7.51 2.39 -6.44
CA ALA A 82 -8.13 1.99 -7.71
C ALA A 82 -7.88 3.00 -8.85
N ALA A 83 -7.59 4.26 -8.52
CA ALA A 83 -7.21 5.28 -9.49
C ALA A 83 -5.84 5.01 -10.14
N PHE A 84 -4.86 4.50 -9.38
CA PHE A 84 -3.54 4.15 -9.93
C PHE A 84 -3.64 2.97 -10.89
N VAL A 85 -4.37 1.92 -10.50
CA VAL A 85 -4.63 0.75 -11.36
C VAL A 85 -5.32 1.15 -12.66
N ARG A 86 -6.34 2.02 -12.59
CA ARG A 86 -7.01 2.55 -13.80
C ARG A 86 -6.08 3.38 -14.68
N MET A 87 -5.17 4.16 -14.09
CA MET A 87 -4.22 4.98 -14.85
C MET A 87 -3.18 4.11 -15.56
N VAL A 88 -2.68 3.05 -14.91
CA VAL A 88 -1.78 2.06 -15.52
C VAL A 88 -2.48 1.33 -16.67
N ILE A 89 -3.72 0.87 -16.47
CA ILE A 89 -4.51 0.21 -17.52
C ILE A 89 -4.74 1.17 -18.70
N ALA A 90 -5.10 2.42 -18.44
CA ALA A 90 -5.29 3.43 -19.49
C ALA A 90 -3.99 3.70 -20.27
N LEU A 91 -2.85 3.77 -19.58
CA LEU A 91 -1.53 3.93 -20.21
C LEU A 91 -1.19 2.73 -21.11
N PHE A 92 -1.46 1.51 -20.66
CA PHE A 92 -1.26 0.29 -21.45
C PHE A 92 -2.18 0.22 -22.68
N LEU A 93 -3.44 0.66 -22.55
CA LEU A 93 -4.39 0.69 -23.67
C LEU A 93 -3.99 1.72 -24.73
N VAL A 94 -3.59 2.93 -24.30
CA VAL A 94 -3.18 3.99 -25.22
C VAL A 94 -1.81 3.68 -25.83
N GLY A 95 -0.83 3.31 -25.00
CA GLY A 95 0.52 2.98 -25.45
C GLY A 95 0.57 1.68 -26.26
N GLY A 96 -0.14 0.65 -25.81
CA GLY A 96 -0.26 -0.62 -26.52
C GLY A 96 -1.06 -0.48 -27.82
N GLY A 97 -2.13 0.32 -27.82
CA GLY A 97 -2.88 0.64 -29.04
C GLY A 97 -2.04 1.42 -30.05
N TYR A 98 -1.27 2.41 -29.61
CA TYR A 98 -0.34 3.14 -30.48
C TYR A 98 0.75 2.22 -31.04
N PHE A 99 1.33 1.35 -30.20
CA PHE A 99 2.31 0.37 -30.62
C PHE A 99 1.72 -0.63 -31.64
N PHE A 100 0.47 -1.06 -31.42
CA PHE A 100 -0.23 -1.95 -32.35
C PHE A 100 -0.52 -1.27 -33.70
N LEU A 101 -0.85 0.01 -33.73
CA LEU A 101 -1.08 0.72 -34.99
C LEU A 101 0.21 0.92 -35.80
N GLU A 102 1.32 1.24 -35.15
CA GLU A 102 2.59 1.52 -35.83
C GLU A 102 3.35 0.24 -36.22
N TYR A 103 3.28 -0.80 -35.38
CA TYR A 103 4.03 -2.04 -35.57
C TYR A 103 3.16 -3.24 -35.96
N GLY A 104 1.83 -3.15 -35.91
CA GLY A 104 0.91 -4.25 -36.23
C GLY A 104 1.15 -4.82 -37.61
N ASP A 105 1.19 -3.97 -38.63
CA ASP A 105 1.43 -4.38 -40.02
C ASP A 105 2.80 -5.04 -40.24
N ARG A 106 3.81 -4.63 -39.46
CA ARG A 106 5.17 -5.21 -39.53
C ARG A 106 5.26 -6.56 -38.81
N ILE A 107 4.51 -6.74 -37.72
CA ILE A 107 4.47 -7.99 -36.96
C ILE A 107 3.70 -9.07 -37.73
N GLU A 108 2.62 -8.73 -38.42
CA GLU A 108 1.87 -9.65 -39.27
C GLU A 108 2.74 -10.17 -40.44
N GLN A 109 3.55 -9.31 -41.06
CA GLN A 109 4.49 -9.74 -42.09
C GLN A 109 5.61 -10.62 -41.53
N LEU A 110 6.16 -10.30 -40.36
CA LEU A 110 7.22 -11.09 -39.73
C LEU A 110 6.73 -12.47 -39.24
N SER A 111 5.49 -12.56 -38.77
CA SER A 111 4.87 -13.83 -38.33
C SER A 111 4.40 -14.68 -39.51
N PHE A 112 3.89 -14.07 -40.59
CA PHE A 112 3.57 -14.78 -41.83
C PHE A 112 4.84 -15.33 -42.51
N VAL A 113 5.92 -14.55 -42.59
CA VAL A 113 7.18 -14.97 -43.25
C VAL A 113 7.94 -16.03 -42.46
N ASN A 114 7.82 -16.07 -41.12
CA ASN A 114 8.53 -17.06 -40.29
C ASN A 114 7.72 -18.34 -40.00
N ALA A 115 6.38 -18.27 -39.97
CA ALA A 115 5.54 -19.46 -39.70
C ALA A 115 5.23 -20.28 -40.97
N THR A 116 5.22 -19.66 -42.15
CA THR A 116 4.94 -20.34 -43.42
C THR A 116 6.03 -21.32 -43.88
N PRO A 117 7.34 -21.06 -43.80
CA PRO A 117 8.33 -22.03 -44.26
C PRO A 117 8.39 -23.27 -43.35
N LEU A 118 8.27 -23.11 -42.02
CA LEU A 118 8.31 -24.23 -41.09
C LEU A 118 7.09 -25.14 -41.20
N SER A 119 5.89 -24.57 -41.36
CA SER A 119 4.67 -25.36 -41.53
C SER A 119 4.66 -26.13 -42.86
N ILE A 120 5.14 -25.52 -43.95
CA ILE A 120 5.28 -26.19 -45.26
C ILE A 120 6.30 -27.35 -45.19
N VAL A 121 7.43 -27.15 -44.51
CA VAL A 121 8.45 -28.21 -44.33
C VAL A 121 7.90 -29.37 -43.50
N ILE A 122 7.19 -29.10 -42.40
CA ILE A 122 6.60 -30.14 -41.54
C ILE A 122 5.54 -30.95 -42.30
N VAL A 123 4.62 -30.28 -43.01
CA VAL A 123 3.59 -30.94 -43.80
C VAL A 123 4.20 -31.76 -44.95
N GLY A 124 5.21 -31.23 -45.63
CA GLY A 124 5.95 -31.94 -46.67
C GLY A 124 6.67 -33.18 -46.13
N PHE A 125 7.27 -33.09 -44.94
CA PHE A 125 7.95 -34.21 -44.30
C PHE A 125 6.99 -35.32 -43.88
N ILE A 126 5.83 -34.95 -43.31
CA ILE A 126 4.76 -35.90 -42.96
C ILE A 126 4.22 -36.59 -44.22
N PHE A 127 4.03 -35.85 -45.31
CA PHE A 127 3.57 -36.39 -46.58
C PHE A 127 4.57 -37.38 -47.21
N LEU A 128 5.86 -37.03 -47.23
CA LEU A 128 6.93 -37.92 -47.72
C LEU A 128 7.06 -39.18 -46.86
N TYR A 129 6.95 -39.05 -45.54
CA TYR A 129 6.96 -40.19 -44.64
C TYR A 129 5.76 -41.12 -44.89
N ALA A 130 4.57 -40.56 -45.08
CA ALA A 130 3.37 -41.33 -45.42
C ALA A 130 3.52 -42.05 -46.77
N LEU A 131 4.10 -41.38 -47.78
CA LEU A 131 4.35 -41.97 -49.09
C LEU A 131 5.35 -43.13 -49.02
N SER A 132 6.44 -42.96 -48.26
CA SER A 132 7.44 -43.99 -48.01
C SER A 132 6.83 -45.22 -47.31
N ARG A 133 5.97 -44.98 -46.31
CA ARG A 133 5.22 -46.04 -45.62
C ARG A 133 4.26 -46.79 -46.54
N PHE A 134 3.57 -46.06 -47.43
CA PHE A 134 2.62 -46.64 -48.39
C PHE A 134 3.33 -47.52 -49.43
N GLN A 135 4.45 -47.05 -49.99
CA GLN A 135 5.25 -47.85 -50.94
C GLN A 135 5.83 -49.12 -50.29
N ASN A 136 6.25 -49.05 -49.03
CA ASN A 136 6.75 -50.22 -48.30
C ASN A 136 5.68 -51.28 -48.01
N ILE A 137 4.40 -50.90 -47.93
CA ILE A 137 3.30 -51.86 -47.74
C ILE A 137 3.04 -52.64 -49.03
N HIS A 138 3.15 -52.00 -50.19
CA HIS A 138 2.97 -52.69 -51.48
C HIS A 138 4.15 -53.58 -51.88
N ARG A 139 5.35 -53.38 -51.31
CA ARG A 139 6.54 -54.20 -51.60
C ARG A 139 6.66 -55.47 -50.75
N ARG A 140 5.76 -55.68 -49.79
CA ARG A 140 5.72 -56.84 -48.86
C ARG A 140 4.55 -57.81 -49.13
N ARG A 141 3.78 -57.58 -50.18
CA ARG A 141 2.88 -58.59 -50.77
C ARG A 141 3.49 -59.07 -52.07
#